data_AF-A0A537PEF4-F1
#
_entry.id   AF-A0A537PEF4-F1
#
_cell.length_a   1.000
_cell.length_b   1.000
_cell.length_c   1.000
_cell.angle_alpha   90.00
_cell.angle_beta   90.00
_cell.angle_gamma   90.00
#
_symmetry.space_group_name_H-M   'P 1'
#
loop_
_entity.id
_entity.type
_entity.pdbx_description
1 polymer ?
#
loop_
_entity_poly.entity_id
_entity_poly.type
_entity_poly.pdbx_seq_one_letter_code
_entity_poly.pdbx_strand_id
1 'polypeptide(L)'
;MSDEISNSRLSRRGLMGMVILLATTTLAGRAAYALSPAEKYVMTVGSSVIRLANSGAGKAQMRQRFASLINQHTNVRSVGLVALGPYRKDLPPNMAGEFIRLVSFYMAAFFVFYVDEFRGSTIEINSS
;
A
#
# COMPACT_ATOMS: atom_id res chain seq x y z
N MET A 1 -56.37 -3.42 51.14
CA MET A 1 -55.69 -2.12 51.09
C MET A 1 -54.33 -2.26 51.74
N SER A 2 -53.17 -2.11 51.11
CA SER A 2 -52.67 -2.22 49.73
C SER A 2 -51.18 -1.93 49.93
N ASP A 3 -50.33 -2.94 49.79
CA ASP A 3 -48.88 -2.76 49.92
C ASP A 3 -48.38 -1.84 48.80
N GLU A 4 -47.87 -0.68 49.19
CA GLU A 4 -47.36 0.34 48.28
C GLU A 4 -46.06 -0.10 47.61
N ILE A 5 -46.07 0.03 46.29
CA ILE A 5 -44.99 -0.24 45.35
C ILE A 5 -43.79 0.65 45.68
N SER A 6 -42.66 0.03 46.06
CA SER A 6 -41.37 0.69 46.23
C SER A 6 -40.87 1.25 44.90
N ASN A 7 -41.17 2.52 44.67
CA ASN A 7 -40.73 3.26 43.49
C ASN A 7 -39.25 3.63 43.64
N SER A 8 -38.37 2.75 43.17
CA SER A 8 -36.92 2.92 43.19
C SER A 8 -36.52 4.08 42.27
N ARG A 9 -36.36 5.27 42.85
CA ARG A 9 -35.92 6.47 42.14
C ARG A 9 -34.49 6.28 41.62
N LEU A 10 -34.35 5.98 40.33
CA LEU A 10 -33.12 6.14 39.58
C LEU A 10 -32.58 7.57 39.81
N SER A 11 -31.50 7.67 40.59
CA SER A 11 -30.87 8.95 40.91
C SER A 11 -30.24 9.53 39.65
N ARG A 12 -30.50 10.82 39.38
CA ARG A 12 -29.88 11.60 38.28
C ARG A 12 -28.35 11.49 38.25
N ARG A 13 -27.73 11.18 39.40
CA ARG A 13 -26.28 10.99 39.55
C ARG A 13 -25.80 9.63 39.03
N GLY A 14 -26.63 8.58 39.12
CA GLY A 14 -26.34 7.28 38.52
C GLY A 14 -26.39 7.32 36.99
N LEU A 15 -27.29 8.15 36.44
CA LEU A 15 -27.41 8.35 34.99
C LEU A 15 -26.20 9.12 34.41
N MET A 16 -25.65 10.09 35.15
CA MET A 16 -24.42 10.81 34.78
C MET A 16 -23.16 9.92 34.77
N GLY A 17 -23.04 8.97 35.70
CA GLY A 17 -21.94 8.00 35.71
C GLY A 17 -21.97 7.05 34.49
N MET A 18 -23.17 6.70 34.03
CA MET A 18 -23.37 5.85 32.85
C MET A 18 -22.96 6.56 31.55
N VAL A 19 -23.22 7.87 31.44
CA VAL A 19 -22.86 8.68 30.25
C VAL A 19 -21.33 8.82 30.10
N ILE A 20 -20.59 8.93 31.20
CA ILE A 20 -19.11 9.01 31.15
C ILE A 20 -18.50 7.66 30.72
N LEU A 21 -19.08 6.54 31.16
CA LEU A 21 -18.63 5.20 30.75
C LEU A 21 -18.98 4.91 29.27
N LEU A 22 -20.09 5.43 28.77
CA LEU A 22 -20.51 5.36 27.36
C LEU A 22 -19.72 6.32 26.44
N ALA A 23 -19.13 7.39 26.98
CA ALA A 23 -18.29 8.30 26.20
C ALA A 23 -16.89 7.73 25.90
N THR A 24 -16.43 6.73 26.67
CA THR A 24 -15.14 6.07 26.42
C THR A 24 -15.19 4.93 25.40
N THR A 25 -16.38 4.42 25.04
CA THR A 25 -16.52 3.31 24.07
C THR A 25 -16.62 3.76 22.62
N THR A 26 -16.74 5.07 22.35
CA THR A 26 -16.72 5.62 20.98
C THR A 26 -15.31 5.81 20.43
N LEU A 27 -14.28 5.62 21.26
CA LEU A 27 -12.95 5.23 20.76
C LEU A 27 -12.93 3.74 20.38
N ALA A 28 -13.96 3.33 19.62
CA ALA A 28 -13.91 2.13 18.83
C ALA A 28 -12.73 2.34 17.88
N GLY A 29 -11.57 1.83 18.29
CA GLY A 29 -10.38 1.81 17.48
C GLY A 29 -10.79 1.31 16.11
N ARG A 30 -10.41 2.06 15.07
CA ARG A 30 -10.51 1.59 13.70
C ARG A 30 -10.01 0.15 13.72
N ALA A 31 -10.90 -0.80 13.43
CA ALA A 31 -10.50 -2.18 13.32
C ALA A 31 -9.39 -2.19 12.26
N ALA A 32 -8.15 -2.38 12.70
CA ALA A 32 -7.04 -2.54 11.79
C ALA A 32 -7.28 -3.90 11.14
N TYR A 33 -7.92 -3.89 9.97
CA TYR A 33 -8.08 -5.11 9.19
C TYR A 33 -6.69 -5.65 8.91
N ALA A 34 -6.50 -6.93 9.20
CA ALA A 34 -5.24 -7.59 8.89
C ALA A 34 -5.04 -7.52 7.38
N LEU A 35 -3.85 -7.09 6.94
CA LEU A 35 -3.51 -7.02 5.53
C LEU A 35 -3.81 -8.37 4.86
N SER A 36 -4.56 -8.31 3.77
CA SER A 36 -4.77 -9.42 2.84
C SER A 36 -3.44 -9.95 2.30
N PRO A 37 -3.39 -11.17 1.77
CA PRO A 37 -2.18 -11.71 1.16
C PRO A 37 -1.61 -10.81 0.05
N ALA A 38 -2.48 -10.18 -0.75
CA ALA A 38 -2.06 -9.26 -1.81
C ALA A 38 -1.44 -7.97 -1.24
N GLU A 39 -2.07 -7.37 -0.24
CA GLU A 39 -1.54 -6.17 0.43
C GLU A 39 -0.20 -6.46 1.12
N LYS A 40 -0.05 -7.63 1.77
CA LYS A 40 1.24 -8.08 2.35
C LYS A 40 2.31 -8.25 1.29
N TYR A 41 1.95 -8.79 0.13
CA TYR A 41 2.88 -8.92 -0.98
C TYR A 41 3.34 -7.55 -1.50
N VAL A 42 2.41 -6.63 -1.74
CA VAL A 42 2.73 -5.25 -2.16
C VAL A 42 3.60 -4.55 -1.12
N MET A 43 3.28 -4.69 0.17
CA MET A 43 4.09 -4.16 1.27
C MET A 43 5.53 -4.70 1.23
N THR A 44 5.71 -5.99 0.96
CA THR A 44 7.02 -6.64 0.88
C THR A 44 7.85 -6.11 -0.30
N VAL A 45 7.22 -5.98 -1.47
CA VAL A 45 7.87 -5.44 -2.67
C VAL A 45 8.23 -3.97 -2.47
N GLY A 46 7.28 -3.17 -1.98
CA GLY A 46 7.49 -1.76 -1.65
C GLY A 46 8.61 -1.56 -0.65
N SER A 47 8.63 -2.34 0.43
CA SER A 47 9.72 -2.28 1.43
C SER A 47 11.09 -2.58 0.79
N SER A 48 11.14 -3.46 -0.21
CA SER A 48 12.37 -3.78 -0.94
C SER A 48 12.84 -2.61 -1.80
N VAL A 49 11.91 -1.86 -2.40
CA VAL A 49 12.19 -0.61 -3.13
C VAL A 49 12.76 0.45 -2.20
N ILE A 50 12.12 0.69 -1.05
CA ILE A 50 12.61 1.67 -0.06
C ILE A 50 13.98 1.28 0.50
N ARG A 51 14.20 0.00 0.82
CA ARG A 51 15.53 -0.48 1.26
C ARG A 51 16.59 -0.25 0.19
N LEU A 52 16.26 -0.47 -1.08
CA LEU A 52 17.19 -0.23 -2.17
C LEU A 52 17.49 1.28 -2.34
N ALA A 53 16.48 2.15 -2.25
CA ALA A 53 16.67 3.59 -2.31
C ALA A 53 17.57 4.12 -1.18
N ASN A 54 17.45 3.56 0.01
CA ASN A 54 18.24 3.89 1.19
C ASN A 54 19.60 3.15 1.29
N SER A 55 19.94 2.30 0.31
CA SER A 55 21.15 1.47 0.37
C SER A 55 22.46 2.23 0.17
N GLY A 56 22.41 3.48 -0.29
CA GLY A 56 23.60 4.26 -0.65
C GLY A 56 24.32 3.77 -1.92
N ALA A 57 23.75 2.81 -2.65
CA ALA A 57 24.34 2.28 -3.88
C ALA A 57 24.50 3.37 -4.96
N GLY A 58 25.57 3.29 -5.75
CA GLY A 58 25.75 4.16 -6.92
C GLY A 58 24.65 3.95 -7.97
N LYS A 59 24.31 5.01 -8.73
CA LYS A 59 23.18 5.02 -9.69
C LYS A 59 23.18 3.84 -10.67
N ALA A 60 24.34 3.44 -11.17
CA ALA A 60 24.47 2.32 -12.10
C ALA A 60 24.10 0.97 -11.47
N GLN A 61 24.60 0.70 -10.26
CA GLN A 61 24.29 -0.52 -9.51
C GLN A 61 22.82 -0.52 -9.08
N MET A 62 22.30 0.63 -8.66
CA MET A 62 20.92 0.78 -8.25
C MET A 62 19.94 0.49 -9.39
N ARG A 63 20.24 0.98 -10.61
CA ARG A 63 19.44 0.67 -11.81
C ARG A 63 19.38 -0.83 -12.08
N GLN A 64 20.50 -1.55 -11.97
CA GLN A 64 20.52 -3.00 -12.15
C GLN A 64 19.66 -3.71 -11.10
N ARG A 65 19.74 -3.27 -9.83
CA ARG A 65 18.93 -3.83 -8.74
C ARG A 65 17.44 -3.54 -8.90
N PHE A 66 17.06 -2.34 -9.35
CA PHE A 66 15.67 -2.02 -9.68
C PHE A 66 15.16 -2.84 -10.85
N ALA A 67 15.95 -2.99 -11.92
CA ALA A 67 15.58 -3.85 -13.05
C ALA A 67 15.34 -5.30 -12.60
N SER A 68 16.15 -5.82 -11.68
CA SER A 68 15.92 -7.15 -11.09
C SER A 68 14.60 -7.22 -10.31
N LEU A 69 14.30 -6.24 -9.46
CA LEU A 69 13.04 -6.19 -8.70
C LEU A 69 11.82 -6.12 -9.65
N ILE A 70 11.89 -5.28 -10.69
CA ILE A 70 10.83 -5.14 -11.68
C ILE A 70 10.59 -6.48 -12.39
N ASN A 71 11.65 -7.14 -12.88
CA ASN A 71 11.53 -8.40 -13.60
C ASN A 71 11.01 -9.54 -12.71
N GLN A 72 11.27 -9.51 -11.40
CA GLN A 72 10.79 -10.52 -10.45
C GLN A 72 9.32 -10.34 -10.06
N HIS A 73 8.87 -9.09 -9.91
CA HIS A 73 7.58 -8.80 -9.31
C HIS A 73 6.54 -8.22 -10.28
N THR A 74 6.93 -7.91 -11.52
CA THR A 74 6.06 -7.26 -12.51
C THR A 74 6.02 -8.06 -13.80
N ASN A 75 4.81 -8.23 -14.35
CA ASN A 75 4.66 -8.67 -15.74
C ASN A 75 4.93 -7.50 -16.69
N VAL A 76 6.20 -7.21 -16.94
CA VAL A 76 6.64 -6.09 -17.79
C VAL A 76 6.06 -6.17 -19.20
N ARG A 77 5.88 -7.39 -19.72
CA ARG A 77 5.23 -7.61 -21.03
C ARG A 77 3.82 -7.04 -21.02
N SER A 78 2.99 -7.44 -20.06
CA SER A 78 1.62 -6.95 -19.97
C SER A 78 1.58 -5.44 -19.75
N VAL A 79 2.43 -4.89 -18.87
CA VAL A 79 2.50 -3.43 -18.63
C VAL A 79 2.86 -2.68 -19.91
N GLY A 80 3.92 -3.11 -20.61
CA GLY A 80 4.37 -2.47 -21.85
C GLY A 80 3.32 -2.54 -22.95
N LEU A 81 2.68 -3.70 -23.14
CA LEU A 81 1.58 -3.81 -24.09
C LEU A 81 0.41 -2.91 -23.67
N VAL A 82 0.02 -2.90 -22.39
CA VAL A 82 -1.00 -1.98 -21.87
C VAL A 82 -0.70 -0.53 -22.23
N ALA A 83 0.53 -0.08 -22.00
CA ALA A 83 0.98 1.27 -22.35
C ALA A 83 0.89 1.59 -23.85
N LEU A 84 1.05 0.61 -24.75
CA LEU A 84 0.89 0.81 -26.20
C LEU A 84 -0.56 1.03 -26.63
N GLY A 85 -1.54 0.54 -25.86
CA GLY A 85 -2.96 0.69 -26.19
C GLY A 85 -3.29 0.25 -27.64
N PRO A 86 -3.92 1.09 -28.47
CA PRO A 86 -4.26 0.77 -29.86
C PRO A 86 -3.04 0.48 -30.76
N TYR A 87 -1.87 1.02 -30.44
CA TYR A 87 -0.64 0.89 -31.25
C TYR A 87 0.03 -0.48 -31.11
N ARG A 88 -0.49 -1.36 -30.23
CA ARG A 88 0.00 -2.75 -30.13
C ARG A 88 -0.03 -3.49 -31.47
N LYS A 89 -1.05 -3.21 -32.30
CA LYS A 89 -1.22 -3.84 -33.62
C LYS A 89 -0.11 -3.44 -34.61
N ASP A 90 0.51 -2.28 -34.37
CA ASP A 90 1.55 -1.71 -35.22
C ASP A 90 2.95 -2.13 -34.76
N LEU A 91 3.08 -2.85 -33.64
CA LEU A 91 4.35 -3.36 -33.13
C LEU A 91 4.82 -4.56 -33.96
N PRO A 92 5.96 -4.48 -34.67
CA PRO A 92 6.48 -5.61 -35.42
C PRO A 92 6.77 -6.80 -34.49
N PRO A 93 6.35 -8.04 -34.84
CA PRO A 93 6.53 -9.20 -33.95
C PRO A 93 7.99 -9.45 -33.55
N ASN A 94 8.93 -9.17 -34.47
CA ASN A 94 10.38 -9.27 -34.22
C ASN A 94 10.93 -8.19 -33.28
N MET A 95 10.21 -7.08 -33.10
CA MET A 95 10.59 -5.98 -32.20
C MET A 95 9.95 -6.08 -30.82
N ALA A 96 8.98 -6.97 -30.62
CA ALA A 96 8.26 -7.07 -29.36
C ALA A 96 9.19 -7.40 -28.18
N GLY A 97 10.17 -8.28 -28.36
CA GLY A 97 11.16 -8.59 -27.32
C GLY A 97 12.01 -7.38 -26.93
N GLU A 98 12.48 -6.64 -27.93
CA GLU A 98 13.30 -5.44 -27.73
C GLU A 98 12.49 -4.32 -27.06
N PHE A 99 11.25 -4.13 -27.49
CA PHE A 99 10.34 -3.17 -26.85
C PHE A 99 10.16 -3.48 -25.35
N ILE A 100 9.88 -4.74 -24.98
CA ILE A 100 9.72 -5.12 -23.56
C ILE A 100 11.02 -4.93 -22.77
N ARG A 101 12.19 -5.20 -23.38
CA ARG A 101 13.49 -4.93 -22.76
C ARG A 101 13.69 -3.44 -22.47
N LEU A 102 13.34 -2.57 -23.42
CA LEU A 102 13.42 -1.12 -23.26
C LEU A 102 12.45 -0.60 -22.20
N VAL A 103 11.24 -1.15 -22.12
CA VAL A 103 10.27 -0.80 -21.06
C VAL A 103 10.83 -1.14 -19.67
N SER A 104 11.39 -2.34 -19.47
CA SER A 104 12.02 -2.72 -18.19
C SER A 104 13.16 -1.75 -17.83
N PHE A 105 14.00 -1.41 -18.81
CA PHE A 105 15.11 -0.48 -18.61
C PHE A 105 14.62 0.93 -18.25
N TYR A 106 13.60 1.42 -18.93
CA TYR A 106 12.97 2.71 -18.67
C TYR A 106 12.40 2.76 -17.25
N MET A 107 11.64 1.74 -16.84
CA MET A 107 11.08 1.66 -15.48
C MET A 107 12.19 1.71 -14.41
N ALA A 108 13.28 0.95 -14.60
CA ALA A 108 14.40 0.96 -13.66
C ALA A 108 15.12 2.32 -13.62
N ALA A 109 15.31 2.98 -14.77
CA ALA A 109 15.88 4.31 -14.84
C ALA A 109 15.00 5.36 -14.16
N PHE A 110 13.68 5.25 -14.31
CA PHE A 110 12.70 6.10 -13.65
C PHE A 110 12.82 6.04 -12.12
N PHE A 111 12.91 4.83 -11.54
CA PHE A 111 13.13 4.69 -10.09
C PHE A 111 14.45 5.30 -9.61
N VAL A 112 15.52 5.19 -10.40
CA VAL A 112 16.81 5.82 -10.06
C VAL A 112 16.73 7.34 -10.16
N PHE A 113 15.97 7.87 -11.11
CA PHE A 113 15.78 9.32 -11.27
C PHE A 113 15.07 9.92 -10.04
N TYR A 114 14.04 9.24 -9.53
CA TYR A 114 13.27 9.66 -8.36
C TYR A 114 13.76 9.06 -7.03
N VAL A 115 14.95 8.47 -6.98
CA VAL A 115 15.44 7.76 -5.78
C VAL A 115 15.43 8.65 -4.53
N ASP A 116 15.77 9.93 -4.70
CA ASP A 116 15.87 10.86 -3.57
C ASP A 116 14.51 11.13 -2.91
N GLU A 117 13.40 11.01 -3.64
CA GLU A 117 12.04 11.11 -3.08
C GLU A 117 11.65 9.87 -2.25
N PHE A 118 12.26 8.72 -2.55
CA PHE A 118 12.05 7.49 -1.79
C PHE A 118 12.95 7.36 -0.56
N ARG A 119 13.98 8.21 -0.44
CA ARG A 119 14.89 8.15 0.71
C ARG A 119 14.20 8.67 1.96
N GLY A 120 14.33 7.91 3.05
CA GLY A 120 13.67 8.21 4.32
C GLY A 120 12.15 8.13 4.31
N SER A 121 11.50 7.71 3.21
CA SER A 121 10.06 7.54 3.17
C SER A 121 9.61 6.18 3.69
N THR A 122 8.35 6.11 4.09
CA THR A 122 7.67 4.89 4.55
C THR A 122 6.52 4.55 3.62
N ILE A 123 6.19 3.26 3.53
CA ILE A 123 5.05 2.79 2.75
C ILE A 123 3.90 2.48 3.71
N GLU A 124 2.77 3.11 3.45
CA GLU A 124 1.51 2.84 4.11
C GLU A 124 0.56 2.17 3.11
N ILE A 125 0.00 1.02 3.49
CA ILE A 125 -1.02 0.34 2.69
C ILE A 125 -2.36 0.62 3.33
N ASN A 126 -3.17 1.42 2.64
CA ASN A 126 -4.55 1.68 3.04
C ASN A 126 -5.38 0.43 2.74
N SER A 127 -5.81 -0.26 3.80
CA SER A 127 -6.73 -1.38 3.66
C SER A 127 -8.13 -0.88 3.32
N SER A 128 -8.80 -1.56 2.39
CA SER A 128 -10.14 -1.21 1.90
C SER A 128 -11.25 -1.75 2.79
#